data_AF-A0A975BM65-F1
#
_entry.id   AF-A0A975BM65-F1
#
_cell.length_a   1.000
_cell.length_b   1.000
_cell.length_c   1.000
_cell.angle_alpha   90.00
_cell.angle_beta   90.00
_cell.angle_gamma   90.00
#
_symmetry.space_group_name_H-M   'P 1'
#
loop_
_entity.id
_entity.type
_entity.pdbx_description
1 polymer ?
#
loop_
_entity_poly.entity_id
_entity_poly.type
_entity_poly.pdbx_seq_one_letter_code
_entity_poly.pdbx_strand_id
1 'polypeptide(L)'
;MSSKSKLIKSRDNWKKKAIERGKNARYHEKEKRRIKKERDKYKKDADEARKQLEKERQKNTQPVHNKEELIYICLKLFIVAHISFRAVPRVLRVLADYLGITKVPCVQTIINWVTRLSVARLRNAVPLRGAEINSNPFSNGFVYIIDISIALGKGSLPYTFFNYF
;
A
#
# COMPACT_ATOMS: atom_id res chain seq x y z
N MET A 1 -4.54 35.07 72.10
CA MET A 1 -5.58 35.21 71.04
C MET A 1 -6.86 34.52 71.48
N SER A 2 -8.00 35.22 71.49
CA SER A 2 -9.31 34.70 71.93
C SER A 2 -9.88 33.62 70.98
N SER A 3 -10.54 32.60 71.53
CA SER A 3 -11.20 31.51 70.77
C SER A 3 -12.19 32.02 69.73
N LYS A 4 -12.87 33.16 69.99
CA LYS A 4 -13.81 33.79 69.06
C LYS A 4 -13.14 34.29 67.78
N SER A 5 -11.91 34.80 67.87
CA SER A 5 -11.17 35.27 66.68
C SER A 5 -10.66 34.12 65.81
N LYS A 6 -10.35 32.97 66.41
CA LYS A 6 -9.99 31.74 65.67
C LYS A 6 -11.17 31.22 64.83
N LEU A 7 -12.37 31.22 65.41
CA LEU A 7 -13.59 30.78 64.70
C LEU A 7 -13.91 31.68 63.50
N ILE A 8 -13.80 33.00 63.64
CA ILE A 8 -14.04 33.96 62.55
C ILE A 8 -13.02 33.73 61.41
N LYS A 9 -11.73 33.61 61.73
CA LYS A 9 -10.68 33.32 60.73
C LYS A 9 -10.91 31.99 60.01
N SER A 10 -11.32 30.95 60.74
CA SER A 10 -11.67 29.66 60.14
C SER A 10 -12.81 29.83 59.14
N ARG A 11 -13.93 30.42 59.57
CA ARG A 11 -15.09 30.67 58.71
C ARG A 11 -14.73 31.43 57.43
N ASP A 12 -13.92 32.49 57.55
CA ASP A 12 -13.53 33.30 56.40
C ASP A 12 -12.58 32.55 55.46
N ASN A 13 -11.69 31.71 55.98
CA ASN A 13 -10.90 30.78 55.19
C ASN A 13 -11.76 29.74 54.45
N TRP A 14 -12.79 29.20 55.09
CA TRP A 14 -13.75 28.30 54.46
C TRP A 14 -14.51 28.99 53.32
N LYS A 15 -14.97 30.22 53.53
CA LYS A 15 -15.61 31.03 52.48
C LYS A 15 -14.67 31.29 51.30
N LYS A 16 -13.42 31.69 51.55
CA LYS A 16 -12.42 31.90 50.50
C LYS A 16 -12.16 30.63 49.70
N LYS A 17 -11.97 29.48 50.37
CA LYS A 17 -11.78 28.17 49.72
C LYS A 17 -12.98 27.77 48.86
N ALA A 18 -14.20 28.00 49.33
CA ALA A 18 -15.40 27.71 48.56
C ALA A 18 -15.48 28.54 47.28
N ILE A 19 -15.14 29.84 47.36
CA ILE A 19 -15.10 30.74 46.20
C ILE A 19 -14.03 30.31 45.19
N GLU A 20 -12.81 30.01 45.64
CA GLU A 20 -11.72 29.53 44.78
C GLU A 20 -12.07 28.23 44.08
N ARG A 21 -12.64 27.26 44.81
CA ARG A 21 -13.12 26.01 44.20
C ARG A 21 -14.16 26.27 43.11
N GLY A 22 -15.12 27.16 43.35
CA GLY A 22 -16.13 27.53 42.37
C GLY A 22 -15.58 28.29 41.15
N LYS A 23 -14.49 29.05 41.30
CA LYS A 23 -13.78 29.69 40.19
C LYS A 23 -13.00 28.67 39.36
N ASN A 24 -12.25 27.78 40.02
CA ASN A 24 -11.46 26.75 39.36
C ASN A 24 -12.34 25.75 38.60
N ALA A 25 -13.45 25.31 39.20
CA ALA A 25 -14.41 24.44 38.52
C ALA A 25 -14.95 25.07 37.24
N ARG A 26 -15.37 26.35 37.31
CA ARG A 26 -15.85 27.10 36.14
C ARG A 26 -14.76 27.27 35.08
N TYR A 27 -13.53 27.53 35.49
CA TYR A 27 -12.39 27.63 34.57
C TYR A 27 -12.14 26.30 33.86
N HIS A 28 -12.04 25.20 34.61
CA HIS A 28 -11.81 23.86 34.04
C HIS A 28 -12.93 23.42 33.10
N GLU A 29 -14.19 23.75 33.40
CA GLU A 29 -15.29 23.47 32.50
C GLU A 29 -15.18 24.24 31.18
N LYS A 30 -14.84 25.53 31.23
CA LYS A 30 -14.62 26.33 30.02
C LYS A 30 -13.49 25.76 29.18
N GLU A 31 -12.39 25.38 29.82
CA GLU A 31 -11.23 24.83 29.13
C GLU A 31 -11.54 23.46 28.50
N LYS A 32 -12.22 22.57 29.24
CA LYS A 32 -12.69 21.28 28.69
C LYS A 32 -13.59 21.48 27.48
N ARG A 33 -14.49 22.47 27.50
CA ARG A 33 -15.35 22.80 26.35
C ARG A 33 -14.54 23.32 25.16
N ARG A 34 -13.52 24.15 25.40
CA ARG A 34 -12.64 24.66 24.34
C ARG A 34 -11.87 23.53 23.67
N ILE A 35 -11.17 22.71 24.46
CA ILE A 35 -10.39 21.56 23.97
C ILE A 35 -11.29 20.60 23.20
N LYS A 36 -12.50 20.33 23.70
CA LYS A 36 -13.48 19.50 23.00
C LYS A 36 -13.86 20.08 21.64
N LYS A 37 -14.16 21.38 21.55
CA LYS A 37 -14.49 22.05 20.28
C LYS A 37 -13.34 21.97 19.28
N GLU A 38 -12.11 22.21 19.71
CA GLU A 38 -10.92 22.13 18.84
C GLU A 38 -10.72 20.70 18.32
N ARG A 39 -10.77 19.71 19.22
CA ARG A 39 -10.68 18.30 18.83
C ARG A 39 -11.79 17.89 17.86
N ASP A 40 -13.03 18.31 18.13
CA ASP A 40 -14.17 17.96 17.29
C ASP A 40 -14.05 18.64 15.91
N LYS A 41 -13.44 19.83 15.82
CA LYS A 41 -13.07 20.47 14.55
C LYS A 41 -12.01 19.64 13.80
N TYR A 42 -10.88 19.32 14.44
CA TYR A 42 -9.83 18.51 13.82
C TYR A 42 -10.33 17.14 13.35
N LYS A 43 -11.25 16.54 14.11
CA LYS A 43 -11.88 15.28 13.72
C LYS A 43 -12.70 15.43 12.44
N LYS A 44 -13.50 16.50 12.32
CA LYS A 44 -14.27 16.80 11.10
C LYS A 44 -13.35 17.06 9.91
N ASP A 45 -12.32 17.87 10.09
CA ASP A 45 -11.35 18.20 9.04
C ASP A 45 -10.65 16.92 8.54
N ALA A 46 -10.26 16.01 9.45
CA ALA A 46 -9.68 14.72 9.11
C ALA A 46 -10.67 13.80 8.38
N ASP A 47 -11.94 13.75 8.81
CA ASP A 47 -12.98 12.96 8.16
C ASP A 47 -13.31 13.50 6.76
N GLU A 48 -13.31 14.82 6.57
CA GLU A 48 -13.49 15.47 5.26
C GLU A 48 -12.31 15.21 4.32
N ALA A 49 -11.07 15.34 4.80
CA ALA A 49 -9.87 15.02 4.04
C ALA A 49 -9.85 13.54 3.60
N ARG A 50 -10.25 12.62 4.50
CA ARG A 50 -10.39 11.19 4.16
C ARG A 50 -11.43 10.97 3.06
N LYS A 51 -12.58 11.64 3.14
CA LYS A 51 -13.63 11.55 2.10
C LYS A 51 -13.17 12.12 0.75
N GLN A 52 -12.39 13.19 0.76
CA GLN A 52 -11.82 13.76 -0.47
C GLN A 52 -10.84 12.79 -1.12
N LEU A 53 -9.90 12.22 -0.33
CA LEU A 53 -8.97 11.21 -0.80
C LEU A 53 -9.68 9.96 -1.34
N GLU A 54 -10.76 9.52 -0.70
CA GLU A 54 -11.54 8.38 -1.18
C GLU A 54 -12.23 8.68 -2.52
N LYS A 55 -12.76 9.89 -2.71
CA LYS A 55 -13.33 10.33 -3.99
C LYS A 55 -12.28 10.41 -5.10
N GLU A 56 -11.08 10.91 -4.78
CA GLU A 56 -9.95 10.95 -5.72
C GLU A 56 -9.47 9.55 -6.09
N ARG A 57 -9.39 8.64 -5.11
CA ARG A 57 -9.09 7.24 -5.34
C ARG A 57 -10.10 6.64 -6.32
N GLN A 58 -11.40 6.76 -6.04
CA GLN A 58 -12.45 6.21 -6.91
C GLN A 58 -12.45 6.79 -8.33
N LYS A 59 -12.10 8.07 -8.51
CA LYS A 59 -11.95 8.67 -9.85
C LYS A 59 -10.75 8.13 -10.62
N ASN A 60 -9.67 7.80 -9.93
CA ASN A 60 -8.41 7.38 -10.53
C ASN A 60 -8.26 5.85 -10.58
N THR A 61 -9.14 5.09 -9.92
CA THR A 61 -9.13 3.63 -9.98
C THR A 61 -9.36 3.18 -11.41
N GLN A 62 -8.38 2.47 -11.97
CA GLN A 62 -8.48 1.74 -13.22
C GLN A 62 -8.62 0.26 -12.83
N PRO A 63 -9.84 -0.23 -12.58
CA PRO A 63 -10.04 -1.60 -12.13
C PRO A 63 -9.56 -2.56 -13.23
N VAL A 64 -8.67 -3.46 -12.85
CA VAL A 64 -8.27 -4.61 -13.68
C VAL A 64 -9.48 -5.52 -13.77
N HIS A 65 -10.12 -5.54 -14.92
CA HIS A 65 -11.38 -6.26 -15.11
C HIS A 65 -11.14 -7.74 -15.41
N ASN A 66 -10.00 -8.08 -16.01
CA ASN A 66 -9.73 -9.42 -16.50
C ASN A 66 -8.48 -10.04 -15.89
N LYS A 67 -8.50 -11.37 -15.71
CA LYS A 67 -7.34 -12.14 -15.25
C LYS A 67 -6.13 -11.99 -16.17
N GLU A 68 -6.36 -11.81 -17.46
CA GLU A 68 -5.33 -11.64 -18.47
C GLU A 68 -4.54 -10.34 -18.27
N GLU A 69 -5.21 -9.24 -17.96
CA GLU A 69 -4.60 -7.97 -17.62
C GLU A 69 -3.74 -8.10 -16.35
N LEU A 70 -4.22 -8.82 -15.34
CA LEU A 70 -3.45 -9.07 -14.13
C LEU A 70 -2.16 -9.87 -14.43
N ILE A 71 -2.26 -10.88 -15.30
CA ILE A 71 -1.10 -11.66 -15.76
C ILE A 71 -0.12 -10.76 -16.54
N TYR A 72 -0.64 -9.90 -17.42
CA TYR A 72 0.17 -8.94 -18.19
C TYR A 72 0.92 -7.96 -17.29
N ILE A 73 0.26 -7.41 -16.26
CA ILE A 73 0.89 -6.54 -15.27
C ILE A 73 2.01 -7.30 -14.52
N CYS A 74 1.75 -8.53 -14.07
CA CYS A 74 2.76 -9.36 -13.42
C CYS A 74 4.00 -9.57 -14.31
N LEU A 75 3.79 -9.82 -15.60
CA LEU A 75 4.86 -9.98 -16.58
C LEU A 75 5.64 -8.69 -16.81
N LYS A 76 4.96 -7.55 -16.92
CA LYS A 76 5.61 -6.24 -17.05
C LYS A 76 6.46 -5.89 -15.82
N LEU A 77 5.97 -6.18 -14.62
CA LEU A 77 6.74 -5.97 -13.39
C LEU A 77 8.00 -6.84 -13.37
N PHE A 78 7.92 -8.08 -13.85
CA PHE A 78 9.08 -8.97 -13.91
C PHE A 78 10.08 -8.60 -15.01
N ILE A 79 9.60 -8.38 -16.23
CA ILE A 79 10.45 -8.19 -17.42
C ILE A 79 10.97 -6.75 -17.52
N VAL A 80 10.08 -5.76 -17.35
CA VAL A 80 10.40 -4.34 -17.59
C VAL A 80 10.91 -3.67 -16.32
N ALA A 81 10.26 -3.91 -15.18
CA ALA A 81 10.66 -3.31 -13.91
C ALA A 81 11.73 -4.13 -13.15
N HIS A 82 12.15 -5.29 -13.69
CA HIS A 82 13.14 -6.19 -13.10
C HIS A 82 12.81 -6.63 -11.66
N ILE A 83 11.52 -6.71 -11.31
CA ILE A 83 11.07 -7.09 -9.98
C ILE A 83 10.98 -8.60 -9.88
N SER A 84 11.69 -9.19 -8.90
CA SER A 84 11.62 -10.64 -8.66
C SER A 84 10.19 -11.13 -8.41
N PHE A 85 9.87 -12.37 -8.79
CA PHE A 85 8.55 -12.96 -8.54
C PHE A 85 8.11 -12.91 -7.08
N ARG A 86 9.05 -12.93 -6.13
CA ARG A 86 8.76 -12.80 -4.69
C ARG A 86 8.30 -11.39 -4.29
N ALA A 87 8.77 -10.37 -5.01
CA ALA A 87 8.43 -8.98 -4.78
C ALA A 87 7.16 -8.55 -5.54
N VAL A 88 6.81 -9.21 -6.66
CA VAL A 88 5.61 -8.88 -7.44
C VAL A 88 4.31 -8.85 -6.61
N PRO A 89 3.96 -9.85 -5.77
CA PRO A 89 2.77 -9.78 -4.93
C PRO A 89 2.80 -8.63 -3.92
N ARG A 90 3.98 -8.20 -3.48
CA ARG A 90 4.10 -7.07 -2.54
C ARG A 90 3.75 -5.76 -3.24
N VAL A 91 4.23 -5.58 -4.47
CA VAL A 91 3.89 -4.42 -5.29
C VAL A 91 2.42 -4.41 -5.68
N LEU A 92 1.88 -5.56 -6.10
CA LEU A 92 0.45 -5.69 -6.39
C LEU A 92 -0.42 -5.42 -5.17
N ARG A 93 0.05 -5.73 -3.96
CA ARG A 93 -0.68 -5.40 -2.72
C ARG A 93 -0.74 -3.90 -2.47
N VAL A 94 0.33 -3.17 -2.74
CA VAL A 94 0.35 -1.71 -2.62
C VAL A 94 -0.57 -1.08 -3.67
N LEU A 95 -0.60 -1.66 -4.87
CA LEU A 95 -1.42 -1.17 -5.98
C LEU A 95 -2.84 -1.77 -6.01
N ALA A 96 -3.22 -2.61 -5.05
CA ALA A 96 -4.46 -3.38 -5.10
C ALA A 96 -5.70 -2.47 -5.15
N ASP A 97 -5.71 -1.43 -4.31
CA ASP A 97 -6.79 -0.44 -4.26
C ASP A 97 -6.91 0.36 -5.57
N TYR A 98 -5.78 0.67 -6.21
CA TYR A 98 -5.74 1.43 -7.46
C TYR A 98 -6.15 0.59 -8.67
N LEU A 99 -5.73 -0.68 -8.67
CA LEU A 99 -6.01 -1.67 -9.72
C LEU A 99 -7.35 -2.40 -9.50
N GLY A 100 -8.11 -2.10 -8.44
CA GLY A 100 -9.36 -2.79 -8.12
C GLY A 100 -9.20 -4.30 -7.86
N ILE A 101 -8.02 -4.75 -7.44
CA ILE A 101 -7.73 -6.18 -7.23
C ILE A 101 -8.21 -6.59 -5.83
N THR A 102 -9.28 -7.39 -5.78
CA THR A 102 -9.83 -7.89 -4.50
C THR A 102 -8.92 -8.92 -3.82
N LYS A 103 -8.22 -9.73 -4.62
CA LYS A 103 -7.32 -10.79 -4.11
C LYS A 103 -6.02 -10.80 -4.88
N VAL A 104 -4.95 -10.41 -4.20
CA VAL A 104 -3.60 -10.45 -4.75
C VAL A 104 -3.15 -11.91 -4.92
N PRO A 105 -2.66 -12.31 -6.11
CA PRO A 105 -2.16 -13.66 -6.33
C PRO A 105 -0.90 -13.92 -5.50
N CYS A 106 -0.77 -15.13 -4.96
CA CYS A 106 0.46 -15.55 -4.28
C CYS A 106 1.58 -15.79 -5.29
N VAL A 107 2.83 -15.78 -4.82
CA VAL A 107 4.04 -15.98 -5.65
C VAL A 107 3.90 -17.23 -6.54
N GLN A 108 3.43 -18.34 -5.98
CA GLN A 108 3.26 -19.60 -6.73
C GLN A 108 2.25 -19.47 -7.88
N THR A 109 1.17 -18.71 -7.67
CA THR A 109 0.15 -18.48 -8.70
C THR A 109 0.75 -17.71 -9.88
N ILE A 110 1.56 -16.68 -9.59
CA ILE A 110 2.23 -15.88 -10.62
C ILE A 110 3.24 -16.74 -11.39
N ILE A 111 4.08 -17.51 -10.70
CA ILE A 111 5.03 -18.44 -11.33
C ILE A 111 4.29 -19.41 -12.25
N ASN A 112 3.21 -20.04 -11.76
CA ASN A 112 2.41 -20.97 -12.55
C ASN A 112 1.82 -20.32 -13.82
N TRP A 113 1.35 -19.06 -13.73
CA TRP A 113 0.83 -18.33 -14.89
C TRP A 113 1.94 -18.07 -15.92
N VAL A 114 3.11 -17.59 -15.48
CA VAL A 114 4.22 -17.28 -16.38
C VAL A 114 4.80 -18.55 -17.02
N THR A 115 4.99 -19.63 -16.26
CA THR A 115 5.47 -20.91 -16.80
C THR A 115 4.49 -21.47 -17.83
N ARG A 116 3.19 -21.47 -17.55
CA ARG A 116 2.18 -21.96 -18.50
C ARG A 116 2.15 -21.12 -19.78
N LEU A 117 2.26 -19.80 -19.66
CA LEU A 117 2.35 -18.91 -20.82
C LEU A 117 3.61 -19.21 -21.65
N SER A 118 4.76 -19.42 -20.99
CA SER A 118 6.03 -19.72 -21.65
C SER A 118 5.97 -21.03 -22.42
N VAL A 119 5.44 -22.08 -21.81
CA VAL A 119 5.23 -23.38 -22.47
C VAL A 119 4.25 -23.27 -23.64
N ALA A 120 3.15 -22.53 -23.48
CA ALA A 120 2.20 -22.31 -24.57
C ALA A 120 2.85 -21.55 -25.74
N ARG A 121 3.65 -20.52 -25.46
CA ARG A 121 4.40 -19.76 -26.47
C ARG A 121 5.44 -20.63 -27.16
N LEU A 122 6.17 -21.46 -26.41
CA LEU A 122 7.16 -22.39 -26.96
C LEU A 122 6.47 -23.38 -27.90
N ARG A 123 5.37 -24.01 -27.48
CA ARG A 123 4.58 -24.93 -28.32
C ARG A 123 4.06 -24.27 -29.60
N ASN A 124 3.61 -23.01 -29.51
CA ASN A 124 3.14 -22.26 -30.67
C ASN A 124 4.27 -21.70 -31.55
N ALA A 125 5.51 -21.66 -31.06
CA ALA A 125 6.71 -21.30 -31.83
C ALA A 125 7.32 -22.49 -32.59
N VAL A 126 6.91 -23.72 -32.27
CA VAL A 126 7.36 -24.95 -32.93
C VAL A 126 7.01 -25.10 -34.42
N PRO A 127 6.02 -24.40 -35.06
CA PRO A 127 5.89 -24.51 -36.52
C PRO A 127 7.05 -23.88 -37.30
N LEU A 128 7.94 -23.10 -36.67
CA LEU A 128 9.11 -22.50 -37.33
C LEU A 128 10.34 -23.42 -37.41
N ARG A 129 10.22 -24.70 -37.01
CA ARG A 129 11.32 -25.68 -37.04
C ARG A 129 11.68 -26.21 -38.43
N GLY A 130 11.12 -25.62 -39.50
CA GLY A 130 11.46 -25.91 -40.89
C GLY A 130 12.23 -24.81 -41.61
N ALA A 131 12.39 -23.62 -41.01
CA ALA A 131 13.20 -22.54 -41.57
C ALA A 131 14.55 -22.54 -40.86
N GLU A 132 15.59 -22.70 -41.66
CA GLU A 132 17.02 -22.69 -41.35
C GLU A 132 17.38 -21.87 -40.10
N ILE A 133 18.20 -22.46 -39.24
CA ILE A 133 18.88 -21.78 -38.13
C ILE A 133 19.90 -20.82 -38.75
N ASN A 134 19.42 -19.73 -39.35
CA ASN A 134 20.23 -18.62 -39.81
C ASN A 134 20.55 -17.73 -38.60
N SER A 135 21.75 -17.93 -38.07
CA SER A 135 22.68 -16.92 -37.54
C SER A 135 22.16 -15.78 -36.65
N ASN A 136 21.06 -15.93 -35.92
CA ASN A 136 20.79 -15.08 -34.78
C ASN A 136 19.95 -15.78 -33.70
N PRO A 137 20.55 -16.24 -32.57
CA PRO A 137 19.81 -16.92 -31.50
C PRO A 137 18.79 -16.02 -30.79
N PHE A 138 18.76 -14.71 -31.12
CA PHE A 138 17.88 -13.71 -30.53
C PHE A 138 16.62 -13.39 -31.34
N SER A 139 16.42 -13.94 -32.54
CA SER A 139 15.19 -13.71 -33.33
C SER A 139 13.93 -14.24 -32.62
N ASN A 140 14.09 -15.24 -31.75
CA ASN A 140 13.07 -15.80 -30.85
C ASN A 140 13.35 -15.48 -29.36
N GLY A 141 14.19 -14.47 -29.08
CA GLY A 141 14.94 -14.28 -27.83
C GLY A 141 14.13 -14.27 -26.54
N PHE A 142 12.87 -13.81 -26.56
CA PHE A 142 12.05 -13.74 -25.34
C PHE A 142 11.68 -15.10 -24.75
N VAL A 143 11.51 -16.14 -25.59
CA VAL A 143 11.11 -17.48 -25.10
C VAL A 143 12.26 -18.15 -24.36
N TYR A 144 13.48 -18.03 -24.89
CA TYR A 144 14.68 -18.58 -24.27
C TYR A 144 15.11 -17.82 -23.01
N ILE A 145 14.92 -16.49 -22.97
CA ILE A 145 15.20 -15.68 -21.77
C ILE A 145 14.34 -16.12 -20.59
N ILE A 146 13.05 -16.42 -20.82
CA ILE A 146 12.15 -16.85 -19.76
C ILE A 146 12.52 -18.24 -19.26
N ASP A 147 12.77 -19.21 -20.15
CA ASP A 147 13.17 -20.57 -19.76
C ASP A 147 14.50 -20.60 -19.00
N ILE A 148 15.49 -19.79 -19.40
CA ILE A 148 16.79 -19.71 -18.69
C ILE A 148 16.64 -19.04 -17.32
N SER A 149 15.81 -18.00 -17.21
CA SER A 149 15.55 -17.33 -15.91
C SER A 149 14.77 -18.21 -14.92
N ILE A 150 13.93 -19.12 -15.42
CA ILE A 150 13.20 -20.10 -14.62
C ILE A 150 14.11 -21.28 -14.24
N ALA A 151 14.91 -21.80 -15.17
CA ALA A 151 15.82 -22.93 -14.95
C ALA A 151 16.98 -22.59 -14.00
N LEU A 152 17.45 -21.34 -13.98
CA LEU A 152 18.54 -20.91 -13.09
C LEU A 152 18.13 -20.64 -11.64
N GLY A 153 16.85 -20.80 -11.27
CA GLY A 153 16.35 -20.78 -9.89
C GLY A 153 16.53 -19.45 -9.12
N LYS A 154 17.20 -18.47 -9.71
CA LYS A 154 17.39 -17.13 -9.17
C LYS A 154 16.31 -16.25 -9.79
N GLY A 155 15.35 -15.82 -8.98
CA GLY A 155 14.25 -14.93 -9.38
C GLY A 155 14.67 -13.51 -9.80
N SER A 156 15.84 -13.33 -10.41
CA SER A 156 16.35 -12.11 -11.02
C SER A 156 17.26 -12.47 -12.19
N LEU A 157 17.11 -11.78 -13.32
CA LEU A 157 17.97 -11.94 -14.49
C LEU A 157 19.42 -11.53 -14.13
N PRO A 158 20.44 -12.36 -14.38
CA PRO A 158 21.82 -11.99 -14.13
C PRO A 158 22.28 -10.92 -15.13
N TYR A 159 22.97 -9.89 -14.61
CA TYR A 159 23.52 -8.74 -15.33
C TYR A 159 24.47 -9.08 -16.51
N THR A 160 24.88 -10.34 -16.65
CA THR A 160 25.82 -10.79 -17.68
C THR A 160 25.23 -10.93 -19.09
N PHE A 161 23.91 -10.85 -19.27
CA PHE A 161 23.27 -10.93 -20.59
C PHE A 161 23.27 -9.60 -21.38
N PHE A 162 23.73 -8.51 -20.79
CA PHE A 162 23.54 -7.16 -21.34
C PHE A 162 24.66 -6.61 -22.24
N ASN A 163 25.71 -7.38 -22.54
CA ASN A 163 26.74 -6.93 -23.50
C ASN A 163 26.40 -7.25 -24.97
N TYR A 164 25.17 -7.73 -25.25
CA TYR A 164 24.73 -8.11 -26.60
C TYR A 164 23.42 -7.45 -27.04
N PHE A 165 22.99 -6.37 -26.37
CA PHE A 165 21.89 -5.50 -26.80
C PHE A 165 22.36 -4.06 -26.94
#